data_AF-A0A3A0FCB8-F1
#
_entry.id   AF-A0A3A0FCB8-F1
#
_cell.length_a   1.000
_cell.length_b   1.000
_cell.length_c   1.000
_cell.angle_alpha   90.00
_cell.angle_beta   90.00
_cell.angle_gamma   90.00
#
_symmetry.space_group_name_H-M   'P 1'
#
loop_
_entity.id
_entity.type
_entity.pdbx_description
1 polymer ?
#
loop_
_entity_poly.entity_id
_entity_poly.type
_entity_poly.pdbx_seq_one_letter_code
_entity_poly.pdbx_strand_id
1 'polypeptide(L)' 'MKQKTKKTVSKRFRVSAKGKLLRRKGGQDHFNSREPGKVKRNKRRDETMSDSYKKSIKMLMNV' A
#
# COMPACT_ATOMS: atom_id res chain seq x y z
N MET A 1 -28.06 6.32 -3.42
CA MET A 1 -27.20 5.30 -4.06
C MET A 1 -25.97 5.08 -3.18
N LYS A 2 -25.63 3.83 -2.80
CA LYS A 2 -24.48 3.54 -1.91
C LYS A 2 -23.15 3.80 -2.65
N GLN A 3 -22.20 4.47 -2.00
CA GLN A 3 -20.85 4.63 -2.55
C GLN A 3 -20.20 3.25 -2.76
N LYS A 4 -19.63 3.01 -3.95
CA LYS A 4 -18.99 1.74 -4.30
C LYS A 4 -17.50 1.79 -3.98
N THR A 5 -16.98 0.74 -3.37
CA THR A 5 -15.55 0.59 -3.10
C THR A 5 -14.77 0.43 -4.40
N LYS A 6 -13.70 1.21 -4.58
CA LYS A 6 -12.80 1.07 -5.74
C LYS A 6 -11.90 -0.17 -5.57
N LYS A 7 -12.25 -1.25 -6.25
CA LYS A 7 -11.60 -2.57 -6.08
C LYS A 7 -10.10 -2.59 -6.39
N THR A 8 -9.62 -1.72 -7.27
CA THR A 8 -8.18 -1.60 -7.56
C THR A 8 -7.39 -1.12 -6.34
N VAL A 9 -7.99 -0.24 -5.54
CA VAL A 9 -7.39 0.30 -4.30
C VAL A 9 -7.49 -0.74 -3.19
N SER A 10 -8.65 -1.36 -3.01
CA SER A 10 -8.84 -2.35 -1.94
C SER A 10 -7.95 -3.59 -2.07
N LYS A 11 -7.50 -3.94 -3.28
CA LYS A 11 -6.56 -5.04 -3.52
C LYS A 11 -5.10 -4.69 -3.17
N ARG A 12 -4.76 -3.40 -3.10
CA ARG A 12 -3.37 -2.91 -2.95
C ARG A 12 -3.09 -2.32 -1.57
N PHE A 13 -4.12 -1.87 -0.87
CA PHE A 13 -4.03 -1.22 0.43
C PHE A 13 -4.85 -1.97 1.47
N ARG A 14 -4.34 -2.02 2.70
CA ARG A 14 -5.02 -2.59 3.86
C ARG A 14 -5.04 -1.58 5.01
N VAL A 15 -6.15 -1.51 5.73
CA VAL A 15 -6.24 -0.74 6.98
C VAL A 15 -5.88 -1.66 8.14
N SER A 16 -4.89 -1.28 8.94
CA SER A 16 -4.54 -2.00 10.18
C SER A 16 -5.59 -1.76 11.27
N ALA A 17 -5.59 -2.58 12.31
CA ALA A 17 -6.51 -2.42 13.46
C ALA A 17 -6.43 -1.01 14.10
N LYS A 18 -5.23 -0.39 14.10
CA LYS A 18 -5.01 0.97 14.61
C LYS A 18 -5.31 2.08 13.58
N GLY A 19 -5.92 1.75 12.44
CA GLY A 19 -6.30 2.72 11.41
C GLY A 19 -5.17 3.21 10.49
N LYS A 20 -3.95 2.65 10.62
CA LYS A 20 -2.85 2.95 9.69
C LYS A 20 -3.07 2.26 8.34
N LEU A 21 -2.77 2.96 7.26
CA LEU A 21 -2.87 2.44 5.91
C LEU A 21 -1.55 1.77 5.50
N LEU A 22 -1.62 0.49 5.17
CA LEU A 22 -0.49 -0.36 4.82
C LEU A 22 -0.49 -0.68 3.32
N ARG A 23 0.70 -0.71 2.74
CA ARG A 23 0.96 -1.08 1.35
C ARG A 23 2.26 -1.88 1.27
N ARG A 24 2.38 -2.77 0.30
CA ARG A 24 3.69 -3.36 -0.05
C ARG A 24 4.56 -2.34 -0.80
N LYS A 25 5.83 -2.22 -0.44
CA LYS A 25 6.76 -1.35 -1.18
C LYS A 25 6.85 -1.76 -2.65
N GLY A 26 6.84 -0.77 -3.54
CA GLY A 26 6.93 -1.00 -4.99
C GLY A 26 8.32 -1.39 -5.48
N GLY A 27 8.41 -1.70 -6.78
CA GLY A 27 9.67 -1.97 -7.47
C GLY A 27 10.25 -3.35 -7.17
N GLN A 28 9.41 -4.36 -7.01
CA GLN A 28 9.83 -5.76 -6.76
C GLN A 28 9.68 -6.66 -7.98
N ASP A 29 9.16 -6.15 -9.10
CA ASP A 29 8.77 -7.01 -10.22
C ASP A 29 10.00 -7.49 -10.99
N HIS A 30 10.83 -6.58 -11.49
CA HIS A 30 11.98 -6.89 -12.35
C HIS A 30 13.24 -6.11 -11.95
N PHE A 31 14.38 -6.42 -12.59
CA PHE A 31 15.69 -5.77 -12.39
C PHE A 31 16.26 -5.79 -10.96
N ASN A 32 15.72 -6.65 -10.10
CA ASN A 32 16.19 -6.79 -8.73
C ASN A 32 17.65 -7.30 -8.66
N SER A 33 18.17 -8.01 -9.66
CA SER A 33 19.53 -8.59 -9.64
C SER A 33 20.62 -7.56 -9.29
N ARG A 34 20.46 -6.31 -9.73
CA ARG A 34 21.39 -5.20 -9.50
C ARG A 34 21.29 -4.56 -8.11
N GLU A 35 20.25 -4.89 -7.35
CA GLU A 35 20.02 -4.29 -6.03
C GLU A 35 20.69 -5.05 -4.88
N PRO A 36 21.23 -4.34 -3.88
CA PRO A 36 21.74 -4.97 -2.66
C PRO A 36 20.66 -5.78 -1.93
N GLY A 37 21.07 -6.88 -1.29
CA GLY A 37 20.16 -7.76 -0.54
C GLY A 37 19.36 -7.03 0.55
N LYS A 38 19.96 -6.01 1.18
CA LYS A 38 19.29 -5.14 2.16
C LYS A 38 18.07 -4.43 1.55
N VAL A 39 18.20 -3.91 0.33
CA VAL A 39 17.12 -3.20 -0.37
C VAL A 39 15.99 -4.18 -0.72
N LYS A 40 16.34 -5.34 -1.29
CA LYS A 40 15.37 -6.41 -1.61
C LYS A 40 14.55 -6.83 -0.40
N ARG A 41 15.21 -7.09 0.73
CA ARG A 41 14.54 -7.50 1.98
C ARG A 41 13.62 -6.41 2.51
N ASN A 42 14.03 -5.14 2.42
CA ASN A 42 13.21 -4.02 2.85
C ASN A 42 11.95 -3.87 1.98
N LYS A 43 12.01 -4.15 0.68
CA LYS A 43 10.84 -4.07 -0.20
C LYS A 43 9.76 -5.13 0.10
N ARG A 44 10.15 -6.30 0.63
CA ARG A 44 9.22 -7.38 0.97
C ARG A 44 8.29 -7.05 2.16
N ARG A 45 8.62 -6.03 2.94
CA ARG A 45 7.82 -5.60 4.10
C ARG A 45 6.74 -4.62 3.67
N ASP A 46 5.63 -4.62 4.41
CA ASP A 46 4.59 -3.63 4.25
C ASP A 46 5.05 -2.32 4.90
N GLU A 47 4.84 -1.21 4.20
CA GLU A 47 5.15 0.15 4.63
C GLU A 47 3.84 0.90 4.94
N THR A 48 3.93 1.84 5.88
CA THR A 48 2.84 2.77 6.17
C THR A 48 2.84 3.89 5.14
N MET A 49 1.67 4.23 4.60
CA MET A 49 1.54 5.38 3.72
C MET A 49 1.67 6.70 4.47
N SER A 50 2.20 7.71 3.76
CA SER A 50 2.28 9.08 4.25
C SER A 50 0.90 9.69 4.49
N ASP A 51 0.84 10.66 5.39
CA ASP A 51 -0.40 11.28 5.83
C ASP A 51 -1.18 11.96 4.70
N SER A 52 -0.46 12.57 3.75
CA SER A 52 -1.04 13.28 2.61
C SER A 52 -2.02 12.43 1.79
N TYR A 53 -1.77 11.12 1.65
CA TYR A 53 -2.61 10.23 0.85
C TYR A 53 -3.71 9.50 1.64
N LYS A 54 -3.68 9.56 2.98
CA LYS A 54 -4.58 8.77 3.82
C LYS A 54 -6.04 9.10 3.57
N LYS A 55 -6.40 10.38 3.48
CA LYS A 55 -7.80 10.83 3.29
C LYS A 55 -8.37 10.32 1.98
N SER A 56 -7.65 10.50 0.87
CA SER A 56 -8.09 10.10 -0.46
C SER A 56 -8.26 8.59 -0.60
N ILE A 57 -7.34 7.80 -0.03
CA ILE A 57 -7.43 6.33 -0.12
C ILE A 57 -8.58 5.78 0.72
N LYS A 58 -8.78 6.32 1.93
CA LYS A 58 -9.90 5.97 2.81
C LYS A 58 -11.25 6.21 2.15
N MET A 59 -11.42 7.39 1.53
CA MET A 59 -12.62 7.72 0.75
C MET A 59 -12.88 6.69 -0.37
N LEU A 60 -11.85 6.26 -1.11
CA LEU A 60 -12.02 5.27 -2.19
C LEU A 60 -12.33 3.86 -1.69
N MET A 61 -11.98 3.56 -0.44
CA MET A 61 -12.26 2.28 0.21
C MET A 61 -13.60 2.27 0.96
N ASN A 62 -14.21 3.44 1.20
CA ASN A 62 -15.34 3.66 2.10
C ASN A 62 -15.04 3.19 3.54
N VAL A 63 -13.83 3.51 4.04
CA VAL A 63 -13.34 3.18 5.39
C VAL A 63 -12.81 4.44 6.08
#